data_AF-A0A1V6HA95-F1
#
_entry.id   AF-A0A1V6HA95-F1
#
_cell.length_a   1.000
_cell.length_b   1.000
_cell.length_c   1.000
_cell.angle_alpha   90.00
_cell.angle_beta   90.00
_cell.angle_gamma   90.00
#
_symmetry.space_group_name_H-M   'P 1'
#
loop_
_entity.id
_entity.type
_entity.pdbx_description
1 polymer ?
#
loop_
_entity_poly.entity_id
_entity_poly.type
_entity_poly.pdbx_seq_one_letter_code
_entity_poly.pdbx_strand_id
1 'polypeptide(L)'
;MAGDSTETPDSDAADVDSERDESGTDVELGEDSTDAKDDATEDPGSGDDNPSDDGSDEDIEPPECPSPDELIEPAISGTVYRDNDFTSYSFYRQRLTDGDELLGDVDVVLFSESDEKTTTTCPNGVFSFGGLEDGNYILVVDPGDGSECASTNNTRHLAGAIRNGSLGILTIGDSIPSQGDGDYPFFPERLKELMAPLVPTVDINVAAPGSVSEEWLPGSRYYEKRVKPNLEQAQVVLMSLGGNDYVNRFGAINPNDQDAVAKAIEGLPEFQAQVIANLVTTIKAIQTDAPNVDIVYVLYPNFARSVIWEQQAGDFVTLIITYFEQALDEMVQIMGQEIEHLIIADMQRATKDLDIDPYLCDGLHLSELGTFFWAKEIFQALGGVIVGDEPVGMTRMVGFAPIDE
;
A
#
# COMPACT_ATOMS: atom_id res chain seq x y z
N MET A 1 12.23 -40.76 -53.23
CA MET A 1 11.53 -42.05 -53.17
C MET A 1 11.17 -42.25 -51.72
N ALA A 2 9.93 -41.93 -51.38
CA ALA A 2 8.84 -42.89 -51.08
C ALA A 2 8.96 -43.32 -49.61
N GLY A 3 8.12 -42.78 -48.72
CA GLY A 3 6.75 -43.27 -48.46
C GLY A 3 6.84 -44.16 -47.20
N ASP A 4 5.96 -44.14 -46.21
CA ASP A 4 4.51 -44.21 -46.33
C ASP A 4 3.86 -43.95 -44.95
N SER A 5 2.60 -43.58 -45.01
CA SER A 5 1.66 -43.18 -43.96
C SER A 5 1.00 -44.39 -43.27
N THR A 6 0.25 -44.13 -42.19
CA THR A 6 -1.11 -44.67 -41.86
C THR A 6 -1.42 -44.24 -40.41
N GLU A 7 -2.33 -43.29 -40.17
CA GLU A 7 -3.81 -43.36 -40.16
C GLU A 7 -4.43 -44.21 -39.04
N THR A 8 -5.36 -43.54 -38.34
CA THR A 8 -6.30 -43.95 -37.28
C THR A 8 -7.36 -44.96 -37.75
N PRO A 9 -8.20 -45.47 -36.83
CA PRO A 9 -9.62 -45.07 -36.94
C PRO A 9 -10.39 -44.87 -35.61
N ASP A 10 -11.45 -44.08 -35.77
CA ASP A 10 -12.62 -43.80 -34.92
C ASP A 10 -13.47 -45.01 -34.51
N SER A 11 -14.28 -44.82 -33.45
CA SER A 11 -15.74 -45.10 -33.52
C SER A 11 -16.52 -44.38 -32.41
N ASP A 12 -17.34 -43.38 -32.80
CA ASP A 12 -18.81 -43.26 -32.68
C ASP A 12 -19.54 -43.79 -31.43
N ALA A 13 -20.69 -43.29 -30.96
CA ALA A 13 -21.55 -42.12 -31.17
C ALA A 13 -22.82 -42.41 -30.33
N ALA A 14 -23.53 -41.39 -29.80
CA ALA A 14 -24.98 -41.44 -29.62
C ALA A 14 -25.55 -40.04 -29.30
N ASP A 15 -26.35 -39.55 -30.24
CA ASP A 15 -27.29 -38.43 -30.17
C ASP A 15 -28.42 -38.64 -29.12
N VAL A 16 -29.10 -37.56 -28.70
CA VAL A 16 -30.47 -37.20 -29.16
C VAL A 16 -31.03 -36.00 -28.35
N ASP A 17 -31.63 -35.08 -29.10
CA ASP A 17 -32.49 -33.92 -28.80
C ASP A 17 -33.48 -34.03 -27.61
N SER A 18 -33.84 -32.88 -26.99
CA SER A 18 -35.18 -32.25 -27.13
C SER A 18 -35.52 -31.19 -26.05
N GLU A 19 -35.93 -30.02 -26.54
CA GLU A 19 -37.10 -29.19 -26.16
C GLU A 19 -37.36 -28.63 -24.73
N ARG A 20 -37.73 -27.33 -24.75
CA ARG A 20 -38.51 -26.55 -23.76
C ARG A 20 -39.85 -27.22 -23.41
N ASP A 21 -40.34 -27.08 -22.17
CA ASP A 21 -41.38 -26.08 -21.79
C ASP A 21 -41.86 -26.20 -20.33
N GLU A 22 -42.15 -25.03 -19.78
CA GLU A 22 -43.20 -24.59 -18.84
C GLU A 22 -43.70 -25.37 -17.60
N SER A 23 -44.03 -24.52 -16.61
CA SER A 23 -45.04 -24.65 -15.54
C SER A 23 -44.65 -25.46 -14.29
N GLY A 24 -44.92 -25.02 -13.06
CA GLY A 24 -45.63 -23.84 -12.56
C GLY A 24 -45.94 -24.06 -11.07
N THR A 25 -46.33 -22.97 -10.39
CA THR A 25 -47.22 -22.90 -9.21
C THR A 25 -46.72 -23.54 -7.89
N ASP A 26 -46.93 -23.01 -6.68
CA ASP A 26 -47.83 -21.94 -6.19
C ASP A 26 -47.49 -21.64 -4.71
N VAL A 27 -48.17 -20.59 -4.20
CA VAL A 27 -48.64 -20.34 -2.82
C VAL A 27 -47.78 -19.38 -1.98
N GLU A 28 -48.29 -18.32 -1.34
CA GLU A 28 -49.53 -17.48 -1.38
C GLU A 28 -49.33 -16.39 -0.29
N LEU A 29 -50.22 -15.39 -0.30
CA LEU A 29 -50.69 -14.51 0.79
C LEU A 29 -49.90 -13.20 1.00
N GLY A 30 -50.49 -12.01 0.93
CA GLY A 30 -51.88 -11.60 0.76
C GLY A 30 -52.06 -10.14 1.22
N GLU A 31 -52.74 -9.35 0.38
CA GLU A 31 -53.73 -8.25 0.56
C GLU A 31 -53.89 -7.53 1.93
N ASP A 32 -54.47 -6.33 2.07
CA ASP A 32 -54.79 -5.12 1.29
C ASP A 32 -55.62 -4.21 2.24
N SER A 33 -55.61 -2.90 1.94
CA SER A 33 -56.63 -1.85 2.11
C SER A 33 -57.26 -1.43 3.46
N THR A 34 -57.02 -0.14 3.75
CA THR A 34 -57.92 1.00 4.07
C THR A 34 -59.21 0.81 4.89
N ASP A 35 -59.42 1.70 5.88
CA ASP A 35 -60.66 2.49 5.98
C ASP A 35 -60.55 3.70 6.94
N ALA A 36 -61.28 4.77 6.60
CA ALA A 36 -61.31 6.09 7.23
C ALA A 36 -62.26 6.22 8.44
N LYS A 37 -62.08 7.26 9.27
CA LYS A 37 -63.16 8.14 9.79
C LYS A 37 -62.66 9.32 10.65
N ASP A 38 -63.22 10.49 10.33
CA ASP A 38 -63.21 11.76 11.06
C ASP A 38 -63.75 11.66 12.50
N ASP A 39 -63.25 12.52 13.40
CA ASP A 39 -64.14 13.37 14.22
C ASP A 39 -63.39 14.59 14.79
N ALA A 40 -64.02 15.75 14.69
CA ALA A 40 -63.53 17.06 15.14
C ALA A 40 -64.16 17.46 16.49
N THR A 41 -63.44 18.22 17.32
CA THR A 41 -64.05 19.15 18.30
C THR A 41 -63.17 20.38 18.56
N GLU A 42 -63.85 21.53 18.63
CA GLU A 42 -63.42 22.95 18.73
C GLU A 42 -62.98 23.38 20.16
N ASP A 43 -61.89 24.15 20.34
CA ASP A 43 -61.80 25.62 20.64
C ASP A 43 -61.63 25.94 22.17
N PRO A 44 -61.27 27.15 22.70
CA PRO A 44 -60.45 28.32 22.25
C PRO A 44 -59.32 28.76 23.24
N GLY A 45 -58.47 29.73 22.85
CA GLY A 45 -58.26 30.91 23.72
C GLY A 45 -56.84 31.49 23.91
N SER A 46 -56.71 32.79 23.54
CA SER A 46 -55.74 33.83 23.96
C SER A 46 -54.24 33.59 23.67
N GLY A 47 -53.49 34.45 22.98
CA GLY A 47 -53.53 35.91 22.90
C GLY A 47 -52.45 36.48 23.82
N ASP A 48 -51.33 36.97 23.25
CA ASP A 48 -50.61 38.21 23.66
C ASP A 48 -49.29 38.39 22.87
N ASP A 49 -49.29 39.45 22.06
CA ASP A 49 -48.25 40.40 21.64
C ASP A 49 -46.76 40.21 22.01
N ASN A 50 -45.88 40.28 20.97
CA ASN A 50 -44.91 41.36 20.63
C ASN A 50 -43.62 40.80 19.98
N PRO A 51 -42.89 41.61 19.17
CA PRO A 51 -42.09 41.16 18.03
C PRO A 51 -40.57 41.30 18.24
N SER A 52 -39.86 40.86 17.21
CA SER A 52 -38.44 41.12 16.92
C SER A 52 -37.45 40.22 17.64
N ASP A 53 -36.86 39.27 16.91
CA ASP A 53 -35.42 39.36 16.65
C ASP A 53 -35.09 38.64 15.34
N ASP A 54 -34.37 39.35 14.48
CA ASP A 54 -33.78 38.78 13.29
C ASP A 54 -32.52 38.02 13.70
N GLY A 55 -32.32 36.89 13.04
CA GLY A 55 -31.26 35.95 13.34
C GLY A 55 -31.50 34.75 12.44
N SER A 56 -31.51 35.01 11.14
CA SER A 56 -31.28 33.93 10.18
C SER A 56 -29.86 33.46 10.44
N ASP A 57 -29.74 32.43 11.28
CA ASP A 57 -28.69 31.45 11.10
C ASP A 57 -28.88 30.97 9.66
N GLU A 58 -28.09 31.53 8.74
CA GLU A 58 -27.89 30.89 7.47
C GLU A 58 -27.25 29.55 7.83
N ASP A 59 -28.08 28.51 7.88
CA ASP A 59 -27.63 27.13 7.71
C ASP A 59 -26.86 27.13 6.39
N ILE A 60 -25.55 27.34 6.47
CA ILE A 60 -24.64 27.08 5.38
C ILE A 60 -24.73 25.57 5.22
N GLU A 61 -25.59 25.13 4.30
CA GLU A 61 -25.62 23.73 3.89
C GLU A 61 -24.17 23.34 3.56
N PRO A 62 -23.61 22.32 4.25
CA PRO A 62 -22.27 21.86 3.93
C PRO A 62 -22.24 21.54 2.43
N PRO A 63 -21.14 21.86 1.73
CA PRO A 63 -21.08 21.71 0.28
C PRO A 63 -21.47 20.29 -0.10
N GLU A 64 -22.44 20.18 -1.03
CA GLU A 64 -22.80 18.89 -1.60
C GLU A 64 -21.53 18.22 -2.15
N CYS A 65 -21.39 16.94 -1.81
CA CYS A 65 -20.27 16.13 -2.25
C CYS A 65 -20.16 16.13 -3.77
N PRO A 66 -19.02 16.55 -4.35
CA PRO A 66 -18.89 16.58 -5.79
C PRO A 66 -19.06 15.16 -6.33
N SER A 67 -19.96 15.01 -7.31
CA SER A 67 -20.03 13.76 -8.07
C SER A 67 -18.69 13.54 -8.77
N PRO A 68 -18.18 12.30 -8.91
CA PRO A 68 -16.98 12.02 -9.70
C PRO A 68 -17.06 12.60 -11.13
N ASP A 69 -18.26 12.73 -11.70
CA ASP A 69 -18.50 13.30 -13.03
C ASP A 69 -18.38 14.84 -13.09
N GLU A 70 -18.28 15.50 -11.94
CA GLU A 70 -18.15 16.96 -11.79
C GLU A 70 -16.72 17.39 -11.46
N LEU A 71 -15.80 16.43 -11.31
CA LEU A 71 -14.40 16.72 -11.05
C LEU A 71 -13.74 17.34 -12.28
N ILE A 72 -13.12 18.51 -12.06
CA ILE A 72 -12.28 19.12 -13.06
C ILE A 72 -10.98 18.33 -13.11
N GLU A 73 -10.73 17.62 -14.20
CA GLU A 73 -9.47 16.90 -14.41
C GLU A 73 -8.30 17.87 -14.73
N PRO A 74 -7.05 17.55 -14.34
CA PRO A 74 -6.64 16.39 -13.53
C PRO A 74 -7.12 16.46 -12.06
N ALA A 75 -7.59 15.34 -11.52
CA ALA A 75 -8.11 15.24 -10.16
C ALA A 75 -7.49 14.11 -9.32
N ILE A 76 -7.27 14.39 -8.03
CA ILE A 76 -6.94 13.38 -7.02
C ILE A 76 -8.21 13.06 -6.26
N SER A 77 -8.49 11.78 -6.03
CA SER A 77 -9.68 11.35 -5.29
C SER A 77 -9.38 10.16 -4.39
N GLY A 78 -10.27 9.91 -3.45
CA GLY A 78 -10.16 8.71 -2.64
C GLY A 78 -11.27 8.55 -1.64
N THR A 79 -11.11 7.50 -0.83
CA THR A 79 -12.06 7.13 0.22
C THR A 79 -11.34 6.92 1.53
N VAL A 80 -11.90 7.47 2.60
CA VAL A 80 -11.48 7.27 3.98
C VAL A 80 -12.47 6.38 4.71
N TYR A 81 -11.97 5.43 5.48
CA TYR A 81 -12.79 4.45 6.18
C TYR A 81 -12.14 3.96 7.46
N ARG A 82 -12.91 3.32 8.33
CA ARG A 82 -12.46 2.53 9.46
C ARG A 82 -12.25 1.09 8.98
N ASP A 83 -11.01 0.64 9.06
CA ASP A 83 -10.54 -0.68 8.67
C ASP A 83 -10.69 -1.64 9.85
N ASN A 84 -11.88 -2.23 9.98
CA ASN A 84 -12.23 -3.05 11.13
C ASN A 84 -11.62 -4.46 11.08
N ASP A 85 -11.19 -4.90 9.89
CA ASP A 85 -10.52 -6.18 9.68
C ASP A 85 -8.99 -6.07 9.54
N PHE A 86 -8.45 -4.85 9.69
CA PHE A 86 -7.04 -4.50 9.61
C PHE A 86 -6.40 -4.95 8.29
N THR A 87 -7.10 -4.91 7.16
CA THR A 87 -6.57 -5.39 5.87
C THR A 87 -5.76 -4.36 5.08
N SER A 88 -5.59 -3.13 5.58
CA SER A 88 -4.92 -2.01 4.89
C SER A 88 -3.39 -2.04 4.92
N TYR A 89 -2.78 -3.21 4.74
CA TYR A 89 -1.33 -3.46 4.91
C TYR A 89 -0.40 -2.87 3.84
N SER A 90 -0.92 -2.50 2.67
CA SER A 90 -0.15 -1.79 1.61
C SER A 90 -1.13 -1.12 0.65
N PHE A 91 -0.64 -0.18 -0.16
CA PHE A 91 -1.42 0.41 -1.25
C PHE A 91 -2.11 -0.63 -2.14
N TYR A 92 -1.47 -1.77 -2.38
CA TYR A 92 -1.98 -2.85 -3.24
C TYR A 92 -2.86 -3.89 -2.53
N ARG A 93 -2.96 -3.83 -1.20
CA ARG A 93 -3.75 -4.77 -0.39
C ARG A 93 -4.97 -4.11 0.26
N GLN A 94 -5.00 -2.78 0.29
CA GLN A 94 -6.14 -2.00 0.73
C GLN A 94 -7.40 -2.37 -0.04
N ARG A 95 -8.47 -2.59 0.73
CA ARG A 95 -9.80 -2.90 0.21
C ARG A 95 -10.84 -2.53 1.26
N LEU A 96 -12.02 -2.14 0.79
CA LEU A 96 -13.21 -1.99 1.61
C LEU A 96 -13.91 -3.34 1.68
N THR A 97 -14.24 -3.78 2.88
CA THR A 97 -14.98 -5.00 3.15
C THR A 97 -16.33 -4.66 3.79
N ASP A 98 -17.25 -5.63 3.83
CA ASP A 98 -18.58 -5.44 4.42
C ASP A 98 -18.54 -5.07 5.92
N GLY A 99 -17.39 -5.28 6.58
CA GLY A 99 -17.19 -4.93 7.98
C GLY A 99 -16.69 -3.50 8.21
N ASP A 100 -16.32 -2.77 7.17
CA ASP A 100 -15.70 -1.45 7.27
C ASP A 100 -16.73 -0.32 7.29
N GLU A 101 -16.36 0.82 7.86
CA GLU A 101 -17.21 2.00 7.98
C GLU A 101 -16.62 3.18 7.23
N LEU A 102 -17.37 3.80 6.32
CA LEU A 102 -16.92 5.00 5.62
C LEU A 102 -16.91 6.21 6.56
N LEU A 103 -15.83 7.00 6.55
CA LEU A 103 -15.63 8.08 7.51
C LEU A 103 -15.81 9.46 6.87
N GLY A 104 -16.93 10.11 7.18
CA GLY A 104 -17.16 11.53 6.85
C GLY A 104 -16.51 12.48 7.84
N ASP A 105 -16.46 13.75 7.45
CA ASP A 105 -15.93 14.86 8.25
C ASP A 105 -14.45 14.70 8.65
N VAL A 106 -13.66 13.97 7.85
CA VAL A 106 -12.21 13.77 8.02
C VAL A 106 -11.43 14.77 7.16
N ASP A 107 -10.44 15.44 7.75
CA ASP A 107 -9.60 16.37 7.02
C ASP A 107 -8.58 15.64 6.13
N VAL A 108 -8.51 16.10 4.89
CA VAL A 108 -7.54 15.64 3.89
C VAL A 108 -6.74 16.84 3.41
N VAL A 109 -5.42 16.74 3.52
CA VAL A 109 -4.48 17.80 3.17
C VAL A 109 -3.66 17.38 1.96
N LEU A 110 -3.55 18.28 0.99
CA LEU A 110 -2.75 18.13 -0.22
C LEU A 110 -1.66 19.20 -0.23
N PHE A 111 -0.40 18.76 -0.16
CA PHE A 111 0.78 19.61 -0.28
C PHE A 111 1.27 19.63 -1.73
N SER A 112 1.62 20.82 -2.24
CA SER A 112 2.34 21.02 -3.50
C SER A 112 3.64 21.80 -3.25
N GLU A 113 4.35 22.18 -4.33
CA GLU A 113 5.54 23.05 -4.23
C GLU A 113 5.23 24.42 -3.59
N SER A 114 4.05 24.99 -3.87
CA SER A 114 3.72 26.36 -3.48
C SER A 114 2.63 26.47 -2.41
N ASP A 115 1.79 25.44 -2.26
CA ASP A 115 0.52 25.56 -1.55
C ASP A 115 0.21 24.32 -0.70
N GLU A 116 -0.58 24.56 0.34
CA GLU A 116 -1.26 23.53 1.14
C GLU A 116 -2.76 23.74 0.94
N LYS A 117 -3.46 22.72 0.44
CA LYS A 117 -4.92 22.71 0.25
C LYS A 117 -5.54 21.71 1.21
N THR A 118 -6.68 22.08 1.79
CA THR A 118 -7.45 21.19 2.67
C THR A 118 -8.84 20.99 2.10
N THR A 119 -9.33 19.76 2.20
CA THR A 119 -10.73 19.41 2.00
C THR A 119 -11.17 18.50 3.14
N THR A 120 -12.46 18.26 3.25
CA THR A 120 -13.04 17.36 4.26
C THR A 120 -13.80 16.25 3.53
N THR A 121 -13.74 15.03 4.05
CA THR A 121 -14.47 13.90 3.46
C THR A 121 -15.97 14.08 3.61
N CYS A 122 -16.67 13.63 2.58
CA CYS A 122 -18.11 13.51 2.55
C CYS A 122 -18.66 12.48 3.55
N PRO A 123 -19.96 12.49 3.88
CA PRO A 123 -20.56 11.48 4.76
C PRO A 123 -20.34 10.02 4.32
N ASN A 124 -20.04 9.79 3.04
CA ASN A 124 -19.68 8.49 2.46
C ASN A 124 -18.14 8.27 2.37
N GLY A 125 -17.34 9.03 3.11
CA GLY A 125 -15.89 8.91 3.16
C GLY A 125 -15.13 9.42 1.95
N VAL A 126 -15.81 9.92 0.91
CA VAL A 126 -15.16 10.34 -0.34
C VAL A 126 -14.54 11.74 -0.20
N PHE A 127 -13.35 11.93 -0.78
CA PHE A 127 -12.75 13.25 -0.96
C PHE A 127 -12.21 13.42 -2.38
N SER A 128 -11.97 14.67 -2.77
CA SER A 128 -11.31 14.99 -4.05
C SER A 128 -10.65 16.36 -4.07
N PHE A 129 -9.67 16.52 -4.97
CA PHE A 129 -9.05 17.77 -5.37
C PHE A 129 -9.03 17.83 -6.90
N GLY A 130 -9.75 18.77 -7.51
CA GLY A 130 -9.78 18.96 -8.97
C GLY A 130 -8.96 20.14 -9.46
N GLY A 131 -8.74 20.20 -10.78
CA GLY A 131 -8.09 21.29 -11.49
C GLY A 131 -6.63 21.43 -11.11
N LEU A 132 -5.95 20.30 -10.93
CA LEU A 132 -4.54 20.28 -10.52
C LEU A 132 -3.62 20.53 -11.70
N GLU A 133 -2.50 21.20 -11.42
CA GLU A 133 -1.43 21.38 -12.39
C GLU A 133 -0.54 20.13 -12.41
N ASP A 134 0.23 19.95 -13.48
CA ASP A 134 1.22 18.89 -13.53
C ASP A 134 2.28 19.13 -12.44
N GLY A 135 2.62 18.08 -11.69
CA GLY A 135 3.55 18.19 -10.58
C GLY A 135 3.45 17.07 -9.57
N ASN A 136 4.30 17.18 -8.55
CA ASN A 136 4.33 16.25 -7.42
C ASN A 136 3.53 16.84 -6.27
N TYR A 137 2.80 15.97 -5.59
CA TYR A 137 1.98 16.31 -4.43
C TYR A 137 2.20 15.28 -3.32
N ILE A 138 1.91 15.67 -2.07
CA ILE A 138 1.79 14.73 -0.94
C ILE A 138 0.38 14.86 -0.37
N LEU A 139 -0.33 13.74 -0.33
CA LEU A 139 -1.64 13.64 0.29
C LEU A 139 -1.48 13.06 1.70
N VAL A 140 -2.06 13.72 2.70
CA VAL A 140 -2.12 13.25 4.09
C VAL A 140 -3.56 13.34 4.58
N VAL A 141 -4.01 12.28 5.26
CA VAL A 141 -5.34 12.22 5.87
C VAL A 141 -5.19 12.27 7.38
N ASP A 142 -5.90 13.19 8.04
CA ASP A 142 -5.87 13.37 9.49
C ASP A 142 -7.31 13.31 10.04
N PRO A 143 -7.68 12.24 10.77
CA PRO A 143 -9.01 12.11 11.35
C PRO A 143 -9.22 13.00 12.59
N GLY A 144 -8.18 13.65 13.13
CA GLY A 144 -8.27 14.65 14.20
C GLY A 144 -8.73 14.15 15.58
N ASP A 145 -9.26 12.92 15.67
CA ASP A 145 -9.86 12.30 16.85
C ASP A 145 -8.87 11.41 17.65
N GLY A 146 -7.61 11.36 17.23
CA GLY A 146 -6.60 10.46 17.80
C GLY A 146 -6.68 9.03 17.25
N SER A 147 -7.50 8.76 16.24
CA SER A 147 -7.51 7.49 15.51
C SER A 147 -6.13 7.18 14.96
N GLU A 148 -5.71 5.94 15.14
CA GLU A 148 -4.46 5.45 14.58
C GLU A 148 -4.67 5.05 13.13
N CYS A 149 -3.81 5.53 12.24
CA CYS A 149 -3.86 5.09 10.85
C CYS A 149 -3.40 3.62 10.77
N ALA A 150 -4.31 2.72 10.40
CA ALA A 150 -4.02 1.34 10.06
C ALA A 150 -3.43 1.24 8.64
N SER A 151 -3.64 2.27 7.83
CA SER A 151 -3.17 2.31 6.46
C SER A 151 -1.70 2.67 6.36
N THR A 152 -0.98 1.72 5.79
CA THR A 152 0.43 1.80 5.44
C THR A 152 0.74 2.74 4.26
N ASN A 153 -0.20 3.57 3.81
CA ASN A 153 -0.01 4.58 2.75
C ASN A 153 -0.29 6.02 3.21
N ASN A 154 -0.46 6.24 4.52
CA ASN A 154 -0.68 7.56 5.11
C ASN A 154 0.40 7.80 6.18
N THR A 155 1.16 8.87 5.99
CA THR A 155 2.27 9.23 6.87
C THR A 155 1.76 9.98 8.10
N ARG A 156 2.43 9.80 9.24
CA ARG A 156 2.06 10.47 10.49
C ARG A 156 2.86 11.77 10.69
N HIS A 157 4.12 11.78 10.25
CA HIS A 157 5.06 12.85 10.58
C HIS A 157 5.50 13.68 9.37
N LEU A 158 5.34 13.14 8.16
CA LEU A 158 5.78 13.80 6.93
C LEU A 158 5.15 15.18 6.70
N ALA A 159 3.84 15.34 6.96
CA ALA A 159 3.18 16.65 6.89
C ALA A 159 3.89 17.71 7.78
N GLY A 160 4.29 17.30 8.99
CA GLY A 160 5.06 18.14 9.90
C GLY A 160 6.44 18.48 9.33
N ALA A 161 7.13 17.53 8.71
CA ALA A 161 8.42 17.77 8.06
C ALA A 161 8.33 18.76 6.89
N ILE A 162 7.30 18.63 6.05
CA ILE A 162 7.02 19.56 4.94
C ILE A 162 6.78 20.97 5.47
N ARG A 163 5.88 21.13 6.47
CA ARG A 163 5.59 22.43 7.08
C ARG A 163 6.81 23.05 7.78
N ASN A 164 7.69 22.23 8.35
CA ASN A 164 8.94 22.67 8.96
C ASN A 164 10.03 23.04 7.93
N GLY A 165 9.83 22.71 6.65
CA GLY A 165 10.69 23.13 5.54
C GLY A 165 11.96 22.30 5.35
N SER A 166 12.04 21.10 5.94
CA SER A 166 13.17 20.19 5.72
C SER A 166 12.77 18.73 5.91
N LEU A 167 13.31 17.86 5.05
CA LEU A 167 13.11 16.42 5.11
C LEU A 167 14.46 15.68 5.07
N GLY A 168 14.75 14.90 6.09
CA GLY A 168 15.83 13.92 6.09
C GLY A 168 15.29 12.51 5.86
N ILE A 169 15.84 11.83 4.86
CA ILE A 169 15.55 10.44 4.54
C ILE A 169 16.77 9.61 4.92
N LEU A 170 16.63 8.74 5.92
CA LEU A 170 17.67 7.78 6.32
C LEU A 170 17.41 6.44 5.64
N THR A 171 18.31 6.02 4.75
CA THR A 171 18.21 4.71 4.11
C THR A 171 19.13 3.70 4.78
N ILE A 172 18.55 2.62 5.29
CA ILE A 172 19.25 1.47 5.86
C ILE A 172 18.90 0.22 5.05
N GLY A 173 19.78 -0.78 5.07
CA GLY A 173 19.54 -2.00 4.31
C GLY A 173 20.77 -2.58 3.68
N ASP A 174 20.54 -3.42 2.68
CA ASP A 174 21.58 -4.19 2.02
C ASP A 174 22.10 -3.57 0.70
N SER A 175 22.27 -4.36 -0.35
CA SER A 175 22.81 -3.88 -1.62
C SER A 175 21.76 -3.18 -2.48
N ILE A 176 20.46 -3.47 -2.34
CA ILE A 176 19.43 -2.90 -3.23
C ILE A 176 19.39 -1.36 -3.21
N PRO A 177 19.57 -0.67 -2.06
CA PRO A 177 19.62 0.80 -2.05
C PRO A 177 20.96 1.40 -2.46
N SER A 178 22.00 0.60 -2.74
CA SER A 178 23.39 1.09 -2.86
C SER A 178 24.25 0.44 -3.94
N GLN A 179 23.70 -0.49 -4.73
CA GLN A 179 24.39 -1.21 -5.81
C GLN A 179 23.53 -1.30 -7.06
N GLY A 180 24.19 -1.28 -8.21
CA GLY A 180 23.64 -1.38 -9.57
C GLY A 180 24.78 -1.44 -10.59
N ASP A 181 24.44 -1.50 -11.88
CA ASP A 181 25.41 -1.73 -12.98
C ASP A 181 25.88 -0.46 -13.71
N GLY A 182 25.41 0.72 -13.30
CA GLY A 182 25.69 1.98 -13.99
C GLY A 182 25.98 3.17 -13.07
N ASP A 183 26.32 4.28 -13.71
CA ASP A 183 26.53 5.59 -13.08
C ASP A 183 25.22 6.40 -13.11
N TYR A 184 24.20 5.87 -12.45
CA TYR A 184 22.90 6.52 -12.26
C TYR A 184 22.53 6.55 -10.77
N PRO A 185 21.72 7.54 -10.33
CA PRO A 185 21.24 7.59 -8.96
C PRO A 185 20.44 6.35 -8.55
N PHE A 186 20.71 5.82 -7.36
CA PHE A 186 19.89 4.75 -6.76
C PHE A 186 18.54 5.27 -6.29
N PHE A 187 17.60 4.35 -6.00
CA PHE A 187 16.23 4.72 -5.65
C PHE A 187 16.11 5.73 -4.47
N PRO A 188 16.99 5.77 -3.45
CA PRO A 188 16.89 6.79 -2.39
C PRO A 188 17.15 8.22 -2.90
N GLU A 189 18.16 8.39 -3.75
CA GLU A 189 18.45 9.70 -4.36
C GLU A 189 17.35 10.08 -5.36
N ARG A 190 16.78 9.12 -6.10
CA ARG A 190 15.59 9.33 -6.95
C ARG A 190 14.36 9.73 -6.15
N LEU A 191 14.13 9.12 -4.98
CA LEU A 191 13.04 9.53 -4.10
C LEU A 191 13.25 10.96 -3.60
N LYS A 192 14.49 11.32 -3.23
CA LYS A 192 14.83 12.72 -2.91
C LYS A 192 14.53 13.66 -4.07
N GLU A 193 14.81 13.28 -5.32
CA GLU A 193 14.43 14.07 -6.51
C GLU A 193 12.91 14.27 -6.60
N LEU A 194 12.10 13.24 -6.28
CA LEU A 194 10.63 13.34 -6.23
C LEU A 194 10.13 14.24 -5.09
N MET A 195 10.81 14.22 -3.94
CA MET A 195 10.45 15.05 -2.77
C MET A 195 10.94 16.50 -2.87
N ALA A 196 12.01 16.76 -3.62
CA ALA A 196 12.68 18.06 -3.66
C ALA A 196 11.78 19.26 -4.05
N PRO A 197 10.80 19.13 -4.97
CA PRO A 197 9.85 20.20 -5.26
C PRO A 197 8.95 20.56 -4.07
N LEU A 198 8.66 19.59 -3.21
CA LEU A 198 7.74 19.74 -2.08
C LEU A 198 8.44 20.29 -0.84
N VAL A 199 9.66 19.83 -0.60
CA VAL A 199 10.44 20.19 0.59
C VAL A 199 11.94 19.95 0.33
N PRO A 200 12.83 20.85 0.78
CA PRO A 200 14.26 20.59 0.77
C PRO A 200 14.61 19.25 1.43
N THR A 201 15.15 18.32 0.64
CA THR A 201 15.33 16.92 1.05
C THR A 201 16.80 16.51 1.06
N VAL A 202 17.23 15.82 2.12
CA VAL A 202 18.57 15.23 2.28
C VAL A 202 18.44 13.72 2.33
N ASP A 203 19.21 13.01 1.50
CA ASP A 203 19.37 11.56 1.56
C ASP A 203 20.60 11.20 2.40
N ILE A 204 20.40 10.31 3.38
CA ILE A 204 21.43 9.75 4.26
C ILE A 204 21.43 8.24 4.05
N ASN A 205 22.08 7.77 2.98
CA ASN A 205 22.16 6.35 2.67
C ASN A 205 23.34 5.68 3.39
N VAL A 206 23.02 4.83 4.36
CA VAL A 206 24.00 4.08 5.16
C VAL A 206 23.92 2.58 4.94
N ALA A 207 23.23 2.14 3.88
CA ALA A 207 23.09 0.73 3.51
C ALA A 207 24.47 0.02 3.39
N ALA A 208 24.49 -1.28 3.65
CA ALA A 208 25.68 -2.10 3.68
C ALA A 208 25.48 -3.34 2.79
N PRO A 209 26.06 -3.37 1.58
CA PRO A 209 25.92 -4.50 0.68
C PRO A 209 26.26 -5.85 1.32
N GLY A 210 25.42 -6.86 1.07
CA GLY A 210 25.57 -8.20 1.59
C GLY A 210 25.18 -8.38 3.07
N SER A 211 24.73 -7.33 3.75
CA SER A 211 24.34 -7.42 5.15
C SER A 211 23.04 -8.20 5.35
N VAL A 212 22.95 -8.94 6.45
CA VAL A 212 21.74 -9.69 6.85
C VAL A 212 21.00 -9.04 8.02
N SER A 213 19.75 -9.42 8.25
CA SER A 213 18.87 -8.85 9.28
C SER A 213 19.50 -8.80 10.68
N GLU A 214 20.23 -9.85 11.08
CA GLU A 214 20.87 -9.95 12.41
C GLU A 214 21.90 -8.84 12.65
N GLU A 215 22.61 -8.39 11.61
CA GLU A 215 23.68 -7.40 11.74
C GLU A 215 23.16 -5.97 11.99
N TRP A 216 21.84 -5.77 11.86
CA TRP A 216 21.15 -4.49 12.08
C TRP A 216 20.37 -4.43 13.39
N LEU A 217 20.37 -5.52 14.18
CA LEU A 217 19.68 -5.56 15.48
C LEU A 217 20.23 -4.49 16.45
N PRO A 218 19.43 -4.00 17.41
CA PRO A 218 19.89 -3.09 18.46
C PRO A 218 21.13 -3.63 19.19
N GLY A 219 22.13 -2.78 19.45
CA GLY A 219 23.41 -3.18 20.03
C GLY A 219 24.41 -3.81 19.04
N SER A 220 24.00 -4.09 17.80
CA SER A 220 24.91 -4.51 16.72
C SER A 220 25.80 -3.37 16.23
N ARG A 221 26.81 -3.70 15.42
CA ARG A 221 27.69 -2.69 14.84
C ARG A 221 26.95 -1.78 13.86
N TYR A 222 26.04 -2.28 13.02
CA TYR A 222 25.36 -1.41 12.05
C TYR A 222 24.33 -0.53 12.75
N TYR A 223 23.57 -1.06 13.71
CA TYR A 223 22.64 -0.23 14.47
C TYR A 223 23.35 0.94 15.18
N GLU A 224 24.37 0.64 15.99
CA GLU A 224 25.04 1.64 16.81
C GLU A 224 25.87 2.66 16.01
N LYS A 225 26.42 2.26 14.86
CA LYS A 225 27.33 3.12 14.08
C LYS A 225 26.74 3.73 12.82
N ARG A 226 25.64 3.18 12.30
CA ARG A 226 25.02 3.62 11.05
C ARG A 226 23.60 4.15 11.27
N VAL A 227 22.79 3.46 12.07
CA VAL A 227 21.39 3.87 12.30
C VAL A 227 21.32 4.99 13.33
N LYS A 228 21.66 4.68 14.58
CA LYS A 228 21.47 5.57 15.74
C LYS A 228 22.05 6.99 15.57
N PRO A 229 23.26 7.19 15.00
CA PRO A 229 23.82 8.53 14.84
C PRO A 229 23.08 9.42 13.83
N ASN A 230 22.25 8.84 12.96
CA ASN A 230 21.55 9.57 11.89
C ASN A 230 20.06 9.77 12.19
N LEU A 231 19.51 9.11 13.22
CA LEU A 231 18.08 9.18 13.55
C LEU A 231 17.59 10.59 13.88
N GLU A 232 18.39 11.42 14.55
CA GLU A 232 18.00 12.80 14.89
C GLU A 232 17.77 13.68 13.66
N GLN A 233 18.37 13.33 12.51
CA GLN A 233 18.23 14.05 11.26
C GLN A 233 17.12 13.48 10.37
N ALA A 234 16.62 12.28 10.68
CA ALA A 234 15.63 11.60 9.87
C ALA A 234 14.20 11.99 10.26
N GLN A 235 13.35 12.21 9.26
CA GLN A 235 11.89 12.22 9.41
C GLN A 235 11.25 11.03 8.69
N VAL A 236 11.99 10.42 7.75
CA VAL A 236 11.63 9.14 7.14
C VAL A 236 12.82 8.18 7.25
N VAL A 237 12.58 6.93 7.64
CA VAL A 237 13.54 5.83 7.50
C VAL A 237 13.07 4.89 6.41
N LEU A 238 13.91 4.64 5.41
CA LEU A 238 13.71 3.58 4.42
C LEU A 238 14.52 2.36 4.85
N MET A 239 13.87 1.20 4.93
CA MET A 239 14.51 -0.06 5.30
C MET A 239 14.29 -1.11 4.20
N SER A 240 15.37 -1.50 3.52
CA SER A 240 15.39 -2.61 2.56
C SER A 240 16.34 -3.69 3.08
N LEU A 241 15.81 -4.68 3.80
CA LEU A 241 16.61 -5.67 4.52
C LEU A 241 15.90 -7.02 4.57
N GLY A 242 16.66 -8.12 4.59
CA GLY A 242 16.14 -9.48 4.67
C GLY A 242 16.44 -10.32 3.43
N GLY A 243 16.71 -9.68 2.28
CA GLY A 243 16.98 -10.39 1.02
C GLY A 243 18.24 -11.25 1.12
N ASN A 244 19.32 -10.69 1.68
CA ASN A 244 20.57 -11.42 1.89
C ASN A 244 20.46 -12.57 2.90
N ASP A 245 19.51 -12.55 3.83
CA ASP A 245 19.25 -13.69 4.71
C ASP A 245 18.85 -14.91 3.85
N TYR A 246 17.92 -14.72 2.92
CA TYR A 246 17.48 -15.77 1.99
C TYR A 246 18.57 -16.13 0.97
N VAL A 247 19.30 -15.15 0.41
CA VAL A 247 20.42 -15.43 -0.51
C VAL A 247 21.50 -16.26 0.18
N ASN A 248 21.84 -15.98 1.43
CA ASN A 248 22.84 -16.76 2.17
C ASN A 248 22.38 -18.19 2.45
N ARG A 249 21.07 -18.39 2.64
CA ARG A 249 20.48 -19.72 2.82
C ARG A 249 20.44 -20.51 1.51
N PHE A 250 20.03 -19.88 0.41
CA PHE A 250 19.72 -20.56 -0.84
C PHE A 250 20.83 -20.51 -1.90
N GLY A 251 21.68 -19.49 -1.89
CA GLY A 251 22.63 -19.18 -2.96
C GLY A 251 23.76 -20.19 -3.16
N ALA A 252 23.96 -21.12 -2.22
CA ALA A 252 24.97 -22.19 -2.33
C ALA A 252 24.39 -23.55 -2.74
N ILE A 253 23.07 -23.66 -2.93
CA ILE A 253 22.41 -24.92 -3.24
C ILE A 253 22.58 -25.23 -4.73
N ASN A 254 22.97 -26.47 -5.03
CA ASN A 254 22.87 -26.97 -6.39
C ASN A 254 21.39 -27.27 -6.70
N PRO A 255 20.75 -26.56 -7.63
CA PRO A 255 19.34 -26.75 -7.96
C PRO A 255 19.04 -28.16 -8.51
N ASN A 256 20.05 -28.83 -9.09
CA ASN A 256 19.92 -30.18 -9.62
C ASN A 256 20.07 -31.27 -8.55
N ASP A 257 20.36 -30.90 -7.31
CA ASP A 257 20.45 -31.81 -6.16
C ASP A 257 19.17 -31.72 -5.34
N GLN A 258 18.23 -32.64 -5.62
CA GLN A 258 16.92 -32.66 -4.98
C GLN A 258 16.99 -32.81 -3.45
N ASP A 259 18.01 -33.53 -2.94
CA ASP A 259 18.21 -33.71 -1.50
C ASP A 259 18.73 -32.41 -0.86
N ALA A 260 19.57 -31.65 -1.57
CA ALA A 260 20.04 -30.34 -1.11
C ALA A 260 18.91 -29.31 -1.09
N VAL A 261 18.06 -29.29 -2.12
CA VAL A 261 16.87 -28.43 -2.17
C VAL A 261 15.90 -28.81 -1.05
N ALA A 262 15.60 -30.09 -0.85
CA ALA A 262 14.71 -30.55 0.22
C ALA A 262 15.24 -30.16 1.62
N LYS A 263 16.54 -30.29 1.87
CA LYS A 263 17.17 -29.86 3.14
C LYS A 263 17.16 -28.35 3.33
N ALA A 264 17.23 -27.57 2.27
CA ALA A 264 17.13 -26.11 2.37
C ALA A 264 15.71 -25.65 2.69
N ILE A 265 14.71 -26.41 2.25
CA ILE A 265 13.30 -26.22 2.60
C ILE A 265 13.02 -26.69 4.04
N GLU A 266 13.78 -27.66 4.56
CA GLU A 266 13.67 -28.09 5.96
C GLU A 266 14.03 -26.96 6.94
N GLY A 267 13.14 -26.65 7.89
CA GLY A 267 13.33 -25.58 8.87
C GLY A 267 13.17 -24.16 8.31
N LEU A 268 12.62 -24.05 7.10
CA LEU A 268 12.40 -22.78 6.43
C LEU A 268 11.35 -21.89 7.13
N PRO A 269 10.23 -22.41 7.68
CA PRO A 269 9.31 -21.61 8.47
C PRO A 269 9.97 -20.96 9.70
N GLU A 270 10.79 -21.71 10.44
CA GLU A 270 11.51 -21.19 11.61
C GLU A 270 12.55 -20.14 11.20
N PHE A 271 13.23 -20.35 10.07
CA PHE A 271 14.16 -19.38 9.51
C PHE A 271 13.43 -18.07 9.11
N GLN A 272 12.33 -18.18 8.38
CA GLN A 272 11.50 -17.03 7.98
C GLN A 272 11.00 -16.27 9.21
N ALA A 273 10.48 -16.97 10.22
CA ALA A 273 10.05 -16.36 11.47
C ALA A 273 11.18 -15.61 12.18
N GLN A 274 12.41 -16.15 12.15
CA GLN A 274 13.58 -15.46 12.72
C GLN A 274 13.95 -14.20 11.95
N VAL A 275 13.90 -14.22 10.61
CA VAL A 275 14.15 -13.03 9.78
C VAL A 275 13.10 -11.96 10.10
N ILE A 276 11.81 -12.32 10.12
CA ILE A 276 10.73 -11.40 10.47
C ILE A 276 10.92 -10.83 11.88
N ALA A 277 11.25 -11.67 12.86
CA ALA A 277 11.52 -11.22 14.23
C ALA A 277 12.67 -10.22 14.32
N ASN A 278 13.73 -10.41 13.52
CA ASN A 278 14.85 -9.47 13.46
C ASN A 278 14.42 -8.11 12.86
N LEU A 279 13.62 -8.13 11.79
CA LEU A 279 13.08 -6.92 11.16
C LEU A 279 12.19 -6.16 12.13
N VAL A 280 11.23 -6.84 12.78
CA VAL A 280 10.32 -6.26 13.79
C VAL A 280 11.12 -5.66 14.95
N THR A 281 12.11 -6.38 15.48
CA THR A 281 12.95 -5.89 16.58
C THR A 281 13.71 -4.63 16.19
N THR A 282 14.26 -4.59 14.96
CA THR A 282 15.01 -3.44 14.46
C THR A 282 14.11 -2.22 14.29
N ILE A 283 12.93 -2.40 13.69
CA ILE A 283 11.96 -1.31 13.44
C ILE A 283 11.43 -0.75 14.77
N LYS A 284 11.00 -1.61 15.71
CA LYS A 284 10.53 -1.17 17.03
C LYS A 284 11.60 -0.40 17.82
N ALA A 285 12.87 -0.77 17.65
CA ALA A 285 13.97 -0.02 18.26
C ALA A 285 14.15 1.36 17.61
N ILE A 286 14.01 1.47 16.28
CA ILE A 286 14.02 2.78 15.59
C ILE A 286 12.86 3.65 16.09
N GLN A 287 11.64 3.11 16.21
CA GLN A 287 10.50 3.85 16.78
C GLN A 287 10.75 4.29 18.23
N THR A 288 11.45 3.47 19.01
CA THR A 288 11.83 3.81 20.39
C THR A 288 12.87 4.95 20.43
N ASP A 289 13.90 4.88 19.60
CA ASP A 289 14.98 5.87 19.56
C ASP A 289 14.57 7.16 18.84
N ALA A 290 13.58 7.11 17.94
CA ALA A 290 13.06 8.22 17.14
C ALA A 290 11.53 8.12 16.95
N PRO A 291 10.73 8.52 17.95
CA PRO A 291 9.27 8.33 17.95
C PRO A 291 8.49 9.21 16.96
N ASN A 292 9.16 10.17 16.30
CA ASN A 292 8.54 11.09 15.34
C ASN A 292 8.97 10.80 13.89
N VAL A 293 9.42 9.57 13.61
CA VAL A 293 9.88 9.17 12.28
C VAL A 293 8.86 8.27 11.62
N ASP A 294 8.54 8.53 10.35
CA ASP A 294 7.81 7.57 9.53
C ASP A 294 8.79 6.49 9.06
N ILE A 295 8.41 5.22 9.14
CA ILE A 295 9.27 4.10 8.72
C ILE A 295 8.63 3.39 7.54
N VAL A 296 9.35 3.32 6.43
CA VAL A 296 8.99 2.57 5.23
C VAL A 296 9.81 1.30 5.16
N TYR A 297 9.16 0.15 5.28
CA TYR A 297 9.76 -1.12 4.88
C TYR A 297 9.58 -1.32 3.38
N VAL A 298 10.71 -1.37 2.67
CA VAL A 298 10.77 -1.62 1.24
C VAL A 298 10.83 -3.13 1.02
N LEU A 299 9.65 -3.74 0.87
CA LEU A 299 9.52 -5.17 0.61
C LEU A 299 10.16 -5.50 -0.73
N TYR A 300 10.85 -6.62 -0.83
CA TYR A 300 11.40 -7.10 -2.10
C TYR A 300 10.30 -7.65 -3.01
N PRO A 301 10.48 -7.55 -4.33
CA PRO A 301 9.71 -8.32 -5.27
C PRO A 301 10.14 -9.79 -5.19
N ASN A 302 9.33 -10.68 -5.76
CA ASN A 302 9.75 -12.06 -5.96
C ASN A 302 10.78 -12.17 -7.10
N PHE A 303 12.05 -11.99 -6.76
CA PHE A 303 13.18 -12.11 -7.69
C PHE A 303 13.27 -13.48 -8.38
N ALA A 304 12.63 -14.52 -7.83
CA ALA A 304 12.58 -15.83 -8.46
C ALA A 304 11.85 -15.83 -9.82
N ARG A 305 11.12 -14.75 -10.14
CA ARG A 305 10.46 -14.53 -11.43
C ARG A 305 11.39 -13.97 -12.52
N SER A 306 12.62 -13.58 -12.18
CA SER A 306 13.60 -13.15 -13.19
C SER A 306 14.14 -14.33 -13.99
N VAL A 307 14.51 -14.10 -15.25
CA VAL A 307 15.09 -15.12 -16.13
C VAL A 307 16.38 -15.73 -15.54
N ILE A 308 17.19 -14.94 -14.83
CA ILE A 308 18.43 -15.43 -14.21
C ILE A 308 18.09 -16.43 -13.09
N TRP A 309 17.12 -16.11 -12.24
CA TRP A 309 16.69 -17.02 -11.20
C TRP A 309 15.96 -18.24 -11.76
N GLU A 310 15.18 -18.11 -12.83
CA GLU A 310 14.56 -19.25 -13.52
C GLU A 310 15.63 -20.24 -14.01
N GLN A 311 16.70 -19.74 -14.65
CA GLN A 311 17.82 -20.57 -15.11
C GLN A 311 18.56 -21.24 -13.95
N GLN A 312 18.70 -20.53 -12.82
CA GLN A 312 19.33 -21.08 -11.61
C GLN A 312 18.43 -22.09 -10.91
N ALA A 313 17.12 -21.90 -10.87
CA ALA A 313 16.19 -22.80 -10.20
C ALA A 313 15.90 -24.08 -11.00
N GLY A 314 15.99 -24.01 -12.34
CA GLY A 314 15.70 -25.14 -13.22
C GLY A 314 14.29 -25.68 -13.00
N ASP A 315 14.15 -27.00 -12.89
CA ASP A 315 12.86 -27.68 -12.72
C ASP A 315 12.10 -27.28 -11.44
N PHE A 316 12.74 -26.58 -10.50
CA PHE A 316 12.12 -26.13 -9.25
C PHE A 316 11.58 -24.70 -9.29
N VAL A 317 11.75 -23.96 -10.41
CA VAL A 317 11.39 -22.54 -10.47
C VAL A 317 9.96 -22.27 -10.01
N THR A 318 8.98 -23.06 -10.46
CA THR A 318 7.57 -22.88 -10.07
C THR A 318 7.35 -23.03 -8.56
N LEU A 319 8.00 -24.02 -7.94
CA LEU A 319 7.90 -24.24 -6.49
C LEU A 319 8.51 -23.07 -5.71
N ILE A 320 9.67 -22.58 -6.16
CA ILE A 320 10.39 -21.47 -5.52
C ILE A 320 9.60 -20.16 -5.66
N ILE A 321 9.03 -19.89 -6.84
CA ILE A 321 8.15 -18.73 -7.06
C ILE A 321 6.98 -18.78 -6.09
N THR A 322 6.24 -19.88 -6.03
CA THR A 322 5.08 -20.02 -5.13
C THR A 322 5.47 -19.87 -3.66
N TYR A 323 6.61 -20.44 -3.25
CA TYR A 323 7.08 -20.30 -1.88
C TYR A 323 7.40 -18.84 -1.54
N PHE A 324 8.19 -18.14 -2.36
CA PHE A 324 8.53 -16.75 -2.09
C PHE A 324 7.31 -15.82 -2.16
N GLU A 325 6.34 -16.10 -3.03
CA GLU A 325 5.06 -15.37 -3.01
C GLU A 325 4.36 -15.47 -1.66
N GLN A 326 4.24 -16.69 -1.11
CA GLN A 326 3.62 -16.93 0.19
C GLN A 326 4.42 -16.31 1.32
N ALA A 327 5.76 -16.43 1.30
CA ALA A 327 6.63 -15.91 2.34
C ALA A 327 6.62 -14.38 2.42
N LEU A 328 6.61 -13.70 1.27
CA LEU A 328 6.49 -12.25 1.19
C LEU A 328 5.09 -11.78 1.61
N ASP A 329 4.03 -12.51 1.24
CA ASP A 329 2.66 -12.22 1.68
C ASP A 329 2.50 -12.34 3.20
N GLU A 330 3.05 -13.40 3.81
CA GLU A 330 3.05 -13.61 5.26
C GLU A 330 3.89 -12.56 5.99
N MET A 331 5.04 -12.17 5.44
CA MET A 331 5.87 -11.10 6.00
C MET A 331 5.10 -9.78 6.09
N VAL A 332 4.41 -9.37 5.02
CA VAL A 332 3.57 -8.15 5.02
C VAL A 332 2.49 -8.23 6.08
N GLN A 333 1.79 -9.35 6.17
CA GLN A 333 0.71 -9.54 7.14
C GLN A 333 1.24 -9.47 8.59
N ILE A 334 2.28 -10.22 8.91
CA ILE A 334 2.84 -10.25 10.27
C ILE A 334 3.40 -8.88 10.64
N MET A 335 4.20 -8.26 9.77
CA MET A 335 4.81 -6.96 10.06
C MET A 335 3.75 -5.86 10.19
N GLY A 336 2.73 -5.84 9.34
CA GLY A 336 1.63 -4.88 9.42
C GLY A 336 0.75 -5.03 10.67
N GLN A 337 0.68 -6.23 11.26
CA GLN A 337 -0.04 -6.46 12.52
C GLN A 337 0.84 -6.19 13.76
N GLU A 338 2.12 -6.49 13.68
CA GLU A 338 3.04 -6.42 14.83
C GLU A 338 3.66 -5.03 15.02
N ILE A 339 3.70 -4.20 13.97
CA ILE A 339 4.37 -2.90 13.97
C ILE A 339 3.34 -1.80 13.70
N GLU A 340 2.99 -1.08 14.76
CA GLU A 340 2.16 0.12 14.68
C GLU A 340 2.77 1.13 13.71
N HIS A 341 1.94 1.70 12.83
CA HIS A 341 2.32 2.75 11.88
C HIS A 341 3.46 2.40 10.90
N LEU A 342 3.66 1.12 10.59
CA LEU A 342 4.60 0.74 9.53
C LEU A 342 4.03 1.09 8.15
N ILE A 343 4.83 1.78 7.32
CA ILE A 343 4.54 1.95 5.89
C ILE A 343 5.21 0.82 5.13
N ILE A 344 4.51 0.19 4.18
CA ILE A 344 5.06 -0.90 3.36
C ILE A 344 5.01 -0.49 1.90
N ALA A 345 6.19 -0.31 1.30
CA ALA A 345 6.32 -0.21 -0.15
C ALA A 345 6.36 -1.64 -0.72
N ASP A 346 5.19 -2.17 -1.09
CA ASP A 346 4.97 -3.56 -1.50
C ASP A 346 5.39 -3.81 -2.96
N MET A 347 6.70 -3.89 -3.20
CA MET A 347 7.24 -4.16 -4.54
C MET A 347 6.81 -5.53 -5.08
N GLN A 348 6.46 -6.46 -4.19
CA GLN A 348 5.94 -7.77 -4.57
C GLN A 348 4.61 -7.66 -5.31
N ARG A 349 3.68 -6.83 -4.81
CA ARG A 349 2.42 -6.56 -5.52
C ARG A 349 2.62 -5.59 -6.68
N ALA A 350 3.45 -4.56 -6.53
CA ALA A 350 3.74 -3.59 -7.59
C ALA A 350 4.28 -4.24 -8.87
N THR A 351 5.08 -5.31 -8.72
CA THR A 351 5.71 -6.01 -9.84
C THR A 351 5.00 -7.30 -10.25
N LYS A 352 3.90 -7.70 -9.59
CA LYS A 352 3.26 -9.02 -9.78
C LYS A 352 2.92 -9.33 -11.23
N ASP A 353 2.45 -8.34 -11.98
CA ASP A 353 2.02 -8.51 -13.37
C ASP A 353 3.05 -7.93 -14.37
N LEU A 354 4.21 -7.50 -13.88
CA LEU A 354 5.30 -6.99 -14.71
C LEU A 354 6.28 -8.11 -15.08
N ASP A 355 6.89 -7.95 -16.27
CA ASP A 355 8.19 -8.54 -16.57
C ASP A 355 9.23 -7.77 -15.74
N ILE A 356 9.87 -8.44 -14.79
CA ILE A 356 10.76 -7.80 -13.83
C ILE A 356 12.17 -7.62 -14.39
N ASP A 357 12.58 -8.38 -15.39
CA ASP A 357 13.95 -8.37 -15.91
C ASP A 357 14.41 -6.99 -16.40
N PRO A 358 13.59 -6.16 -17.09
CA PRO A 358 13.99 -4.80 -17.46
C PRO A 358 14.32 -3.89 -16.28
N TYR A 359 13.78 -4.19 -15.09
CA TYR A 359 14.00 -3.43 -13.86
C TYR A 359 15.23 -3.90 -13.09
N LEU A 360 15.91 -4.96 -13.56
CA LEU A 360 17.07 -5.57 -12.90
C LEU A 360 18.28 -5.57 -13.83
N CYS A 361 19.48 -5.34 -13.29
CA CYS A 361 20.71 -5.39 -14.09
C CYS A 361 21.41 -6.75 -14.08
N ASP A 362 21.27 -7.51 -12.99
CA ASP A 362 21.92 -8.82 -12.81
C ASP A 362 20.97 -9.88 -12.24
N GLY A 363 19.66 -9.65 -12.35
CA GLY A 363 18.61 -10.52 -11.80
C GLY A 363 18.35 -10.32 -10.31
N LEU A 364 19.05 -9.37 -9.67
CA LEU A 364 18.84 -9.01 -8.26
C LEU A 364 18.87 -7.50 -8.03
N HIS A 365 19.91 -6.81 -8.51
CA HIS A 365 20.08 -5.36 -8.34
C HIS A 365 19.30 -4.57 -9.39
N LEU A 366 18.87 -3.36 -9.03
CA LEU A 366 18.02 -2.54 -9.86
C LEU A 366 18.80 -1.97 -11.06
N SER A 367 18.17 -1.97 -12.23
CA SER A 367 18.58 -1.18 -13.39
C SER A 367 18.21 0.30 -13.19
N GLU A 368 18.61 1.19 -14.12
CA GLU A 368 18.16 2.58 -14.09
C GLU A 368 16.62 2.68 -14.05
N LEU A 369 15.92 1.89 -14.87
CA LEU A 369 14.46 1.81 -14.87
C LEU A 369 13.92 1.30 -13.52
N GLY A 370 14.58 0.30 -12.94
CA GLY A 370 14.28 -0.21 -11.59
C GLY A 370 14.37 0.87 -10.52
N THR A 371 15.42 1.70 -10.54
CA THR A 371 15.59 2.77 -9.55
C THR A 371 14.47 3.81 -9.60
N PHE A 372 13.98 4.16 -10.80
CA PHE A 372 12.84 5.05 -10.96
C PHE A 372 11.54 4.43 -10.46
N PHE A 373 11.29 3.16 -10.83
CA PHE A 373 10.09 2.44 -10.38
C PHE A 373 10.04 2.37 -8.85
N TRP A 374 11.12 1.92 -8.21
CA TRP A 374 11.19 1.84 -6.74
C TRP A 374 10.95 3.19 -6.07
N ALA A 375 11.55 4.26 -6.59
CA ALA A 375 11.36 5.59 -6.03
C ALA A 375 9.91 6.06 -6.14
N LYS A 376 9.25 5.81 -7.27
CA LYS A 376 7.82 6.15 -7.47
C LYS A 376 6.91 5.36 -6.54
N GLU A 377 7.16 4.07 -6.37
CA GLU A 377 6.38 3.21 -5.47
C GLU A 377 6.55 3.62 -4.00
N ILE A 378 7.77 3.96 -3.57
CA ILE A 378 8.00 4.49 -2.21
C ILE A 378 7.37 5.87 -2.04
N PHE A 379 7.49 6.75 -3.05
CA PHE A 379 6.82 8.05 -3.05
C PHE A 379 5.31 7.86 -2.89
N GLN A 380 4.72 6.91 -3.63
CA GLN A 380 3.31 6.58 -3.55
C GLN A 380 2.90 6.09 -2.15
N ALA A 381 3.69 5.21 -1.54
CA ALA A 381 3.45 4.72 -0.19
C ALA A 381 3.56 5.82 0.88
N LEU A 382 4.32 6.89 0.63
CA LEU A 382 4.39 8.06 1.52
C LEU A 382 3.21 9.04 1.35
N GLY A 383 2.22 8.71 0.51
CA GLY A 383 1.11 9.59 0.13
C GLY A 383 1.39 10.41 -1.13
N GLY A 384 2.52 10.18 -1.80
CA GLY A 384 2.97 10.93 -2.96
C GLY A 384 2.13 10.69 -4.21
N VAL A 385 1.73 11.78 -4.87
CA VAL A 385 0.95 11.76 -6.10
C VAL A 385 1.70 12.50 -7.20
N ILE A 386 1.74 11.93 -8.40
CA ILE A 386 2.31 12.57 -9.59
C ILE A 386 1.16 12.85 -10.54
N VAL A 387 0.95 14.13 -10.86
CA VAL A 387 0.03 14.61 -11.90
C VAL A 387 0.85 14.93 -13.15
N GLY A 388 0.45 14.39 -14.30
CA GLY A 388 1.11 14.63 -15.58
C GLY A 388 1.07 13.41 -16.51
N ASP A 389 2.07 13.27 -17.38
CA ASP A 389 2.12 12.25 -18.44
C ASP A 389 2.21 10.81 -17.90
N GLU A 390 2.85 10.61 -16.76
CA GLU A 390 2.99 9.30 -16.08
C GLU A 390 2.39 9.39 -14.66
N PRO A 391 1.05 9.42 -14.54
CA PRO A 391 0.41 9.70 -13.27
C PRO A 391 0.63 8.57 -12.28
N VAL A 392 0.84 8.93 -11.01
CA VAL A 392 1.03 7.97 -9.91
C VAL A 392 0.10 8.35 -8.78
N GLY A 393 -0.71 7.40 -8.31
CA GLY A 393 -1.44 7.57 -7.06
C GLY A 393 -2.61 8.55 -7.07
N MET A 394 -3.19 8.79 -8.24
CA MET A 394 -4.35 9.68 -8.42
C MET A 394 -5.59 9.24 -7.64
N THR A 395 -5.70 7.94 -7.31
CA THR A 395 -6.79 7.39 -6.50
C THR A 395 -6.23 6.76 -5.22
N ARG A 396 -6.91 7.02 -4.10
CA ARG A 396 -6.46 6.63 -2.76
C ARG A 396 -7.55 5.96 -1.93
N MET A 397 -7.09 5.06 -1.08
CA MET A 397 -7.87 4.52 0.01
C MET A 397 -7.07 4.70 1.29
N VAL A 398 -7.71 5.14 2.36
CA VAL A 398 -7.08 5.30 3.67
C VAL A 398 -8.00 4.76 4.75
N GLY A 399 -7.69 3.56 5.22
CA GLY A 399 -8.27 2.90 6.37
C GLY A 399 -7.60 3.30 7.69
N PHE A 400 -8.40 3.56 8.72
CA PHE A 400 -7.98 3.84 10.09
C PHE A 400 -8.36 2.69 11.01
N ALA A 401 -7.51 2.40 12.01
CA ALA A 401 -7.81 1.38 13.00
C ALA A 401 -9.07 1.76 13.81
N PRO A 402 -9.80 0.78 14.35
CA PRO A 402 -10.77 1.03 15.42
C PRO A 402 -10.08 1.75 16.59
N ILE A 403 -10.73 2.76 17.17
CA ILE A 403 -10.29 3.32 18.46
C ILE A 403 -10.69 2.29 19.53
N ASP A 404 -9.74 1.82 20.32
CA ASP A 404 -10.05 1.03 21.53
C ASP A 404 -10.82 1.94 22.51
N GLU A 405 -12.10 1.64 22.76
CA GLU A 405 -12.95 2.35 23.74
C GLU A 405 -12.55 2.11 25.22
#